data_AF-A0AAE1M2M0-F1
#
_entry.id   AF-A0AAE1M2M0-F1
#
_cell.length_a   1.000
_cell.length_b   1.000
_cell.length_c   1.000
_cell.angle_alpha   90.00
_cell.angle_beta   90.00
_cell.angle_gamma   90.00
#
_symmetry.space_group_name_H-M   'P 1'
#
loop_
_entity.id
_entity.type
_entity.pdbx_description
1 polymer ?
#
loop_
_entity_poly.entity_id
_entity_poly.type
_entity_poly.pdbx_seq_one_letter_code
_entity_poly.pdbx_strand_id
1 'polypeptide(L)'
;MTGRGKNRSRKAQRKEEQQRKEQQRNESEEAQGHAGPSQVPQLAVPVTPSPRKPTSEDASPPKRRLQVADTPTPHGTGHIQKDEDAAKILALTGIRHKMSREVEQQVQEVIGDNRNRHGKQHSISQLSNLTIGVTQSPDKQQMIQKGRQTAESIIEGRLQSKKKYLAQAEQLVTILYKAWHNGGLDVTKDKYDSQLEQLERFITALRGDVVVIQTSRHELGGRLMDNMIWEQDLQNTDWAYLDLLISRYKTPEGAKLSLFAPRDADAQARFRKRVMNAYDAVHKDSEWCVIAGRFFGPRDIKAAHIVGYNVGEPSARHLFGPPSDNNGHLMSDKNGIPMYDLYEKAFDDARLVIIPEVQPDGNPRKGCWKVYCLDDPDTHEESTQVPVGRELHGRSLKFRNDFRPSARYLYFAFCINILRRQRHKVPGWWRDVFLEGPGKVWATPGTYLRTSTLRRLAHQIGHMTEEEVVEFAGPADADEEEEEDVEMLDAQADLVLAAYLDQGSPTPATHKGQRLPRDERYD
;
A
#
# COMPACT_ATOMS: atom_id res chain seq x y z
N MET A 1 29.58 -51.13 15.49
CA MET A 1 28.30 -51.63 16.04
C MET A 1 27.70 -50.65 17.07
N THR A 2 27.40 -49.41 16.70
CA THR A 2 26.92 -48.36 17.65
C THR A 2 25.78 -47.51 17.08
N GLY A 3 24.91 -48.10 16.25
CA GLY A 3 23.79 -47.40 15.60
C GLY A 3 22.38 -47.77 16.12
N ARG A 4 22.24 -48.77 16.99
CA ARG A 4 20.91 -49.31 17.38
C ARG A 4 20.31 -48.72 18.66
N GLY A 5 21.04 -47.90 19.41
CA GLY A 5 20.59 -47.34 20.70
C GLY A 5 19.68 -46.11 20.59
N LYS A 6 19.95 -45.18 19.65
CA LYS A 6 19.24 -43.88 19.58
C LYS A 6 17.77 -43.99 19.14
N ASN A 7 17.42 -44.99 18.32
CA ASN A 7 16.03 -45.15 17.84
C ASN A 7 15.06 -45.72 18.88
N ARG A 8 15.54 -46.43 19.92
CA ARG A 8 14.68 -46.91 21.01
C ARG A 8 14.27 -45.79 21.97
N SER A 9 15.15 -44.82 22.20
CA SER A 9 14.89 -43.68 23.09
C SER A 9 13.82 -42.73 22.54
N ARG A 10 13.87 -42.41 21.23
CA ARG A 10 12.84 -41.55 20.59
C ARG A 10 11.43 -42.17 20.56
N LYS A 11 11.33 -43.51 20.44
CA LYS A 11 10.04 -44.21 20.49
C LYS A 11 9.40 -44.20 21.89
N ALA A 12 10.22 -44.26 22.94
CA ALA A 12 9.73 -44.16 24.32
C ALA A 12 9.20 -42.76 24.63
N GLN A 13 9.94 -41.72 24.26
CA GLN A 13 9.52 -40.33 24.46
C GLN A 13 8.21 -39.99 23.74
N ARG A 14 8.04 -40.43 22.49
CA ARG A 14 6.77 -40.21 21.75
C ARG A 14 5.57 -40.89 22.40
N LYS A 15 5.77 -42.06 23.02
CA LYS A 15 4.70 -42.80 23.69
C LYS A 15 4.27 -42.13 25.00
N GLU A 16 5.24 -41.58 25.74
CA GLU A 16 5.00 -40.85 26.98
C GLU A 16 4.31 -39.50 26.74
N GLU A 17 4.69 -38.78 25.67
CA GLU A 17 4.02 -37.53 25.27
C GLU A 17 2.57 -37.77 24.82
N GLN A 18 2.33 -38.88 24.11
CA GLN A 18 0.98 -39.25 23.66
C GLN A 18 0.06 -39.61 24.85
N GLN A 19 0.58 -40.30 25.86
CA GLN A 19 -0.15 -40.57 27.11
C GLN A 19 -0.48 -39.30 27.89
N ARG A 20 0.43 -38.33 27.96
CA ARG A 20 0.15 -37.03 28.61
C ARG A 20 -0.95 -36.25 27.91
N LYS A 21 -0.97 -36.22 26.57
CA LYS A 21 -2.00 -35.55 25.78
C LYS A 21 -3.37 -36.19 25.96
N GLU A 22 -3.43 -37.51 26.07
CA GLU A 22 -4.68 -38.25 26.29
C GLU A 22 -5.22 -38.04 27.72
N GLN A 23 -4.34 -37.96 28.71
CA GLN A 23 -4.72 -37.67 30.09
C GLN A 23 -5.28 -36.24 30.25
N GLN A 24 -4.64 -35.24 29.64
CA GLN A 24 -5.14 -33.86 29.64
C GLN A 24 -6.50 -33.72 28.95
N ARG A 25 -6.73 -34.49 27.88
CA ARG A 25 -8.02 -34.50 27.18
C ARG A 25 -9.14 -35.04 28.07
N ASN A 26 -8.89 -36.14 28.79
CA ASN A 26 -9.88 -36.72 29.69
C ASN A 26 -10.21 -35.77 30.85
N GLU A 27 -9.21 -35.08 31.42
CA GLU A 27 -9.43 -34.09 32.48
C GLU A 27 -10.28 -32.89 31.99
N SER A 28 -10.11 -32.48 30.73
CA SER A 28 -10.91 -31.40 30.13
C SER A 28 -12.36 -31.79 29.79
N GLU A 29 -12.61 -33.07 29.47
CA GLU A 29 -13.96 -33.58 29.23
C GLU A 29 -14.73 -33.76 30.55
N GLU A 30 -14.04 -34.11 31.65
CA GLU A 30 -14.65 -34.25 32.98
C GLU A 30 -15.07 -32.89 33.59
N ALA A 31 -14.34 -31.81 33.27
CA ALA A 31 -14.64 -30.45 33.73
C ALA A 31 -15.89 -29.83 33.07
N GLN A 32 -16.38 -30.36 31.95
CA GLN A 32 -17.52 -29.80 31.21
C GLN A 32 -18.88 -30.47 31.53
N GLY A 33 -18.89 -31.52 32.37
CA GLY A 33 -20.08 -32.32 32.67
C GLY A 33 -21.08 -31.76 33.69
N HIS A 34 -20.86 -30.58 34.27
CA HIS A 34 -21.72 -30.03 35.34
C HIS A 34 -22.20 -28.60 35.06
N ALA A 35 -23.13 -28.45 34.13
CA ALA A 35 -24.00 -27.28 34.05
C ALA A 35 -25.44 -27.70 33.71
N GLY A 36 -26.31 -27.71 34.72
CA GLY A 36 -27.74 -27.94 34.58
C GLY A 36 -28.46 -26.76 33.91
N PRO A 37 -29.71 -26.95 33.42
CA PRO A 37 -30.39 -25.96 32.59
C PRO A 37 -30.94 -24.81 33.45
N SER A 38 -30.45 -23.59 33.22
CA SER A 38 -30.98 -22.37 33.80
C SER A 38 -32.21 -21.88 33.02
N GLN A 39 -33.28 -21.58 33.75
CA GLN A 39 -34.55 -21.06 33.26
C GLN A 39 -34.42 -19.64 32.70
N VAL A 40 -35.13 -19.39 31.61
CA VAL A 40 -35.22 -18.10 30.90
C VAL A 40 -36.24 -17.19 31.59
N PRO A 41 -35.90 -15.94 31.97
CA PRO A 41 -36.91 -14.94 32.33
C PRO A 41 -37.43 -14.24 31.07
N GLN A 42 -38.75 -14.14 30.96
CA GLN A 42 -39.45 -13.35 29.93
C GLN A 42 -39.21 -11.85 30.15
N LEU A 43 -38.77 -11.16 29.10
CA LEU A 43 -38.57 -9.71 29.06
C LEU A 43 -39.81 -9.03 28.44
N ALA A 44 -40.32 -8.04 29.16
CA ALA A 44 -41.48 -7.24 28.80
C ALA A 44 -41.21 -6.28 27.62
N VAL A 45 -42.25 -6.08 26.81
CA VAL A 45 -42.30 -5.16 25.65
C VAL A 45 -42.46 -3.71 26.13
N PRO A 46 -41.70 -2.74 25.61
CA PRO A 46 -42.01 -1.33 25.85
C PRO A 46 -42.96 -0.76 24.78
N VAL A 47 -43.97 -0.05 25.27
CA VAL A 47 -45.00 0.68 24.51
C VAL A 47 -44.40 1.96 23.93
N THR A 48 -44.64 2.20 22.64
CA THR A 48 -44.37 3.45 21.92
C THR A 48 -45.47 4.50 22.17
N PRO A 49 -45.15 5.80 22.35
CA PRO A 49 -46.12 6.87 22.22
C PRO A 49 -46.02 7.59 20.87
N SER A 50 -47.18 7.89 20.30
CA SER A 50 -47.39 8.66 19.06
C SER A 50 -47.11 10.16 19.20
N PRO A 51 -46.87 10.89 18.08
CA PRO A 51 -46.39 12.27 18.10
C PRO A 51 -47.52 13.31 18.21
N ARG A 52 -47.28 14.38 18.99
CA ARG A 52 -48.07 15.61 19.00
C ARG A 52 -47.49 16.65 18.04
N LYS A 53 -48.37 17.32 17.30
CA LYS A 53 -48.11 18.48 16.42
C LYS A 53 -47.56 19.69 17.21
N PRO A 54 -46.77 20.58 16.58
CA PRO A 54 -46.45 21.88 17.15
C PRO A 54 -47.40 22.97 16.65
N THR A 55 -47.81 23.84 17.58
CA THR A 55 -48.41 25.16 17.34
C THR A 55 -47.36 26.26 17.54
N SER A 56 -47.65 27.38 16.89
CA SER A 56 -46.85 28.58 16.61
C SER A 56 -46.57 29.52 17.79
N GLU A 57 -45.60 30.41 17.55
CA GLU A 57 -45.40 31.78 18.08
C GLU A 57 -45.11 31.94 19.59
N ASP A 58 -43.92 32.46 19.96
CA ASP A 58 -43.66 33.90 20.09
C ASP A 58 -42.21 34.23 20.53
N ALA A 59 -41.82 35.49 20.36
CA ALA A 59 -40.48 36.07 20.27
C ALA A 59 -39.62 36.22 21.55
N SER A 60 -38.27 36.16 21.39
CA SER A 60 -37.25 37.19 21.78
C SER A 60 -35.82 36.62 21.90
N PRO A 61 -34.75 37.41 21.63
CA PRO A 61 -33.40 36.88 21.39
C PRO A 61 -32.52 36.83 22.66
N PRO A 62 -31.67 35.80 22.85
CA PRO A 62 -30.65 35.86 23.88
C PRO A 62 -29.32 36.39 23.35
N LYS A 63 -28.68 37.16 24.22
CA LYS A 63 -27.43 37.88 24.08
C LYS A 63 -26.27 36.97 23.67
N ARG A 64 -25.53 37.38 22.64
CA ARG A 64 -24.22 36.82 22.24
C ARG A 64 -23.24 36.96 23.41
N ARG A 65 -22.91 35.83 24.05
CA ARG A 65 -21.77 35.69 24.96
C ARG A 65 -20.60 35.15 24.12
N LEU A 66 -19.53 35.93 24.02
CA LEU A 66 -18.26 35.52 23.39
C LEU A 66 -17.76 34.25 24.08
N GLN A 67 -17.65 33.16 23.31
CA GLN A 67 -16.98 31.96 23.75
C GLN A 67 -15.46 32.17 23.65
N VAL A 68 -14.80 31.78 24.73
CA VAL A 68 -13.35 31.70 24.91
C VAL A 68 -12.79 30.65 23.94
N ALA A 69 -11.66 30.96 23.34
CA ALA A 69 -11.00 30.16 22.31
C ALA A 69 -10.79 28.69 22.72
N ASP A 70 -11.25 27.78 21.87
CA ASP A 70 -10.89 26.38 21.90
C ASP A 70 -9.39 26.20 21.59
N THR A 71 -8.79 25.27 22.31
CA THR A 71 -7.43 24.72 22.19
C THR A 71 -7.02 24.38 20.75
N PRO A 72 -5.71 24.48 20.41
CA PRO A 72 -5.20 24.19 19.08
C PRO A 72 -5.41 22.71 18.72
N THR A 73 -5.98 22.48 17.55
CA THR A 73 -6.15 21.18 16.88
C THR A 73 -4.78 20.53 16.64
N PRO A 74 -4.66 19.19 16.73
CA PRO A 74 -3.41 18.52 16.39
C PRO A 74 -3.11 18.78 14.91
N HIS A 75 -1.93 19.33 14.63
CA HIS A 75 -1.48 19.67 13.29
C HIS A 75 -1.66 18.45 12.37
N GLY A 76 -2.53 18.59 11.36
CA GLY A 76 -2.66 17.62 10.28
C GLY A 76 -1.28 17.38 9.67
N THR A 77 -0.96 16.11 9.45
CA THR A 77 0.25 15.66 8.76
C THR A 77 0.35 16.40 7.42
N GLY A 78 1.14 17.48 7.42
CA GLY A 78 1.23 18.42 6.31
C GLY A 78 1.56 17.69 5.02
N HIS A 79 0.70 17.84 4.02
CA HIS A 79 0.94 17.32 2.69
C HIS A 79 2.09 18.13 2.08
N ILE A 80 3.35 17.72 2.31
CA ILE A 80 4.52 18.38 1.71
C ILE A 80 4.33 18.40 0.20
N GLN A 81 4.09 19.59 -0.36
CA GLN A 81 3.78 19.77 -1.77
C GLN A 81 5.05 19.55 -2.61
N LYS A 82 4.91 18.89 -3.77
CA LYS A 82 6.04 18.64 -4.69
C LYS A 82 6.54 19.96 -5.28
N ASP A 83 7.83 20.03 -5.58
CA ASP A 83 8.44 21.26 -6.11
C ASP A 83 7.96 21.58 -7.53
N GLU A 84 7.48 20.59 -8.28
CA GLU A 84 6.90 20.80 -9.61
C GLU A 84 5.60 21.60 -9.56
N ASP A 85 4.76 21.34 -8.55
CA ASP A 85 3.50 22.08 -8.37
C ASP A 85 3.77 23.52 -7.94
N ALA A 86 4.80 23.71 -7.10
CA ALA A 86 5.31 25.04 -6.77
C ALA A 86 5.71 25.82 -8.02
N ALA A 87 6.46 25.20 -8.94
CA ALA A 87 6.88 25.86 -10.18
C ALA A 87 5.69 26.23 -11.08
N LYS A 88 4.67 25.37 -11.18
CA LYS A 88 3.46 25.65 -11.96
C LYS A 88 2.65 26.81 -11.38
N ILE A 89 2.49 26.85 -10.05
CA ILE A 89 1.78 27.93 -9.36
C ILE A 89 2.55 29.25 -9.52
N LEU A 90 3.86 29.23 -9.30
CA LEU A 90 4.72 30.41 -9.46
C LEU A 90 4.76 30.93 -10.91
N ALA A 91 4.53 30.08 -11.91
CA ALA A 91 4.51 30.50 -13.31
C ALA A 91 3.29 31.32 -13.73
N LEU A 92 2.27 31.46 -12.86
CA LEU A 92 1.07 32.27 -13.07
C LEU A 92 0.40 32.01 -14.44
N THR A 93 0.36 30.74 -14.86
CA THR A 93 -0.02 30.31 -16.22
C THR A 93 -1.38 30.86 -16.68
N GLY A 94 -2.32 31.06 -15.74
CA GLY A 94 -3.64 31.61 -16.04
C GLY A 94 -3.65 33.08 -16.49
N ILE A 95 -2.70 33.90 -16.02
CA ILE A 95 -2.71 35.36 -16.22
C ILE A 95 -1.46 35.90 -16.93
N ARG A 96 -0.42 35.08 -17.10
CA ARG A 96 0.86 35.49 -17.69
C ARG A 96 0.72 36.22 -19.03
N HIS A 97 -0.09 35.70 -19.95
CA HIS A 97 -0.30 36.29 -21.28
C HIS A 97 -1.05 37.63 -21.28
N LYS A 98 -1.55 38.08 -20.11
CA LYS A 98 -2.28 39.33 -19.92
C LYS A 98 -1.50 40.37 -19.13
N MET A 99 -0.26 40.07 -18.77
CA MET A 99 0.64 40.99 -18.09
C MET A 99 1.27 41.95 -19.08
N SER A 100 1.53 43.18 -18.65
CA SER A 100 2.46 44.04 -19.39
C SER A 100 3.84 43.40 -19.44
N ARG A 101 4.64 43.75 -20.46
CA ARG A 101 6.02 43.24 -20.59
C ARG A 101 6.88 43.52 -19.36
N GLU A 102 6.67 44.66 -18.72
CA GLU A 102 7.40 45.04 -17.51
C GLU A 102 7.04 44.14 -16.32
N VAL A 103 5.75 43.85 -16.12
CA VAL A 103 5.29 42.94 -15.07
C VAL A 103 5.77 41.51 -15.35
N GLU A 104 5.70 41.07 -16.60
CA GLU A 104 6.23 39.75 -16.98
C GLU A 104 7.73 39.65 -16.72
N GLN A 105 8.51 40.69 -17.01
CA GLN A 105 9.93 40.74 -16.71
C GLN A 105 10.19 40.65 -15.20
N GLN A 106 9.46 41.43 -14.38
CA GLN A 106 9.59 41.36 -12.92
C GLN A 106 9.26 39.96 -12.38
N VAL A 107 8.17 39.35 -12.86
CA VAL A 107 7.81 37.96 -12.52
C VAL A 107 8.92 36.98 -12.93
N GLN A 108 9.47 37.16 -14.13
CA GLN A 108 10.53 36.29 -14.66
C GLN A 108 11.86 36.46 -13.92
N GLU A 109 12.18 37.65 -13.41
CA GLU A 109 13.35 37.89 -12.55
C GLU A 109 13.22 37.16 -11.21
N VAL A 110 12.03 37.21 -10.58
CA VAL A 110 11.75 36.49 -9.33
C VAL A 110 11.87 34.98 -9.50
N ILE A 111 11.39 34.44 -10.63
CA ILE A 111 11.41 33.00 -10.91
C ILE A 111 12.79 32.55 -11.44
N GLY A 112 13.42 33.37 -12.29
CA GLY A 112 14.63 33.06 -13.07
C GLY A 112 15.88 32.85 -12.23
N ASP A 113 15.94 33.46 -11.05
CA ASP A 113 17.01 33.28 -10.06
C ASP A 113 17.14 31.83 -9.52
N ASN A 114 16.30 30.89 -9.99
CA ASN A 114 16.40 29.46 -9.68
C ASN A 114 17.33 28.65 -10.60
N ARG A 115 17.54 29.02 -11.87
CA ARG A 115 18.22 28.10 -12.81
C ARG A 115 19.75 28.09 -12.71
N ASN A 116 20.37 29.11 -12.12
CA ASN A 116 21.84 29.31 -12.21
C ASN A 116 22.63 29.07 -10.90
N ARG A 117 22.04 28.54 -9.83
CA ARG A 117 22.74 28.30 -8.55
C ARG A 117 22.63 26.84 -8.06
N HIS A 118 23.28 25.93 -8.76
CA HIS A 118 23.75 24.66 -8.17
C HIS A 118 25.27 24.74 -7.96
N GLY A 119 25.68 25.63 -7.05
CA GLY A 119 27.06 25.72 -6.54
C GLY A 119 27.17 25.03 -5.19
N LYS A 120 28.16 24.13 -5.06
CA LYS A 120 28.50 23.36 -3.85
C LYS A 120 28.53 24.25 -2.59
N GLN A 121 27.79 23.86 -1.54
CA GLN A 121 27.97 24.40 -0.19
C GLN A 121 28.58 23.34 0.74
N HIS A 122 29.57 23.75 1.53
CA HIS A 122 30.33 22.91 2.47
C HIS A 122 29.88 23.09 3.93
N SER A 123 29.83 21.95 4.61
CA SER A 123 29.97 21.59 6.04
C SER A 123 29.94 22.67 7.12
N ILE A 124 28.93 22.58 7.99
CA ILE A 124 28.98 23.02 9.39
C ILE A 124 28.86 21.76 10.25
N SER A 125 29.89 21.43 11.03
CA SER A 125 29.77 20.42 12.08
C SER A 125 30.76 20.69 13.21
N GLN A 126 30.24 21.24 14.31
CA GLN A 126 30.73 21.01 15.66
C GLN A 126 29.50 21.01 16.56
N LEU A 127 29.17 19.85 17.17
CA LEU A 127 28.70 19.75 18.55
C LEU A 127 28.44 18.29 18.98
N SER A 128 29.11 17.97 20.10
CA SER A 128 28.80 17.01 21.18
C SER A 128 28.64 15.51 20.90
N ASN A 129 29.64 14.75 21.38
CA ASN A 129 29.56 13.34 21.75
C ASN A 129 29.26 13.22 23.26
N LEU A 130 28.25 12.44 23.63
CA LEU A 130 28.01 11.91 24.97
C LEU A 130 27.60 10.44 24.81
N THR A 131 28.47 9.54 25.26
CA THR A 131 28.43 8.11 24.96
C THR A 131 27.79 7.31 26.10
N ILE A 132 26.83 6.44 25.76
CA ILE A 132 26.42 5.28 26.54
C ILE A 132 27.14 4.06 25.95
N GLY A 133 27.76 3.24 26.81
CA GLY A 133 28.73 2.22 26.43
C GLY A 133 28.15 0.93 25.88
N VAL A 134 28.27 0.74 24.56
CA VAL A 134 28.49 -0.55 23.89
C VAL A 134 29.46 -0.25 22.74
N THR A 135 30.65 -0.85 22.73
CA THR A 135 31.70 -0.54 21.74
C THR A 135 31.35 -1.11 20.36
N GLN A 136 30.63 -0.34 19.56
CA GLN A 136 30.46 -0.57 18.12
C GLN A 136 31.82 -0.45 17.40
N SER A 137 32.00 -1.15 16.27
CA SER A 137 33.23 -1.06 15.49
C SER A 137 33.45 0.38 14.96
N PRO A 138 34.71 0.82 14.81
CA PRO A 138 35.03 2.15 14.27
C PRO A 138 34.34 2.44 12.92
N ASP A 139 34.20 1.42 12.08
CA ASP A 139 33.55 1.53 10.77
C ASP A 139 32.05 1.85 10.88
N LYS A 140 31.35 1.20 11.82
CA LYS A 140 29.93 1.49 12.08
C LYS A 140 29.73 2.91 12.61
N GLN A 141 30.60 3.39 13.50
CA GLN A 141 30.53 4.75 14.01
C GLN A 141 30.76 5.80 12.91
N GLN A 142 31.73 5.57 12.03
CA GLN A 142 31.98 6.46 10.88
C GLN A 142 30.78 6.47 9.92
N MET A 143 30.17 5.31 9.68
CA MET A 143 28.98 5.16 8.86
C MET A 143 27.79 5.93 9.41
N ILE A 144 27.47 5.76 10.70
CA ILE A 144 26.39 6.47 11.39
C ILE A 144 26.62 8.00 11.31
N GLN A 145 27.85 8.45 11.54
CA GLN A 145 28.18 9.88 11.46
C GLN A 145 28.00 10.44 10.05
N LYS A 146 28.39 9.68 9.01
CA LYS A 146 28.19 10.05 7.61
C LYS A 146 26.70 10.08 7.25
N GLY A 147 25.92 9.09 7.71
CA GLY A 147 24.47 9.05 7.55
C GLY A 147 23.80 10.28 8.16
N ARG A 148 24.18 10.63 9.40
CA ARG A 148 23.71 11.84 10.08
C ARG A 148 23.98 13.12 9.30
N GLN A 149 25.22 13.33 8.87
CA GLN A 149 25.60 14.52 8.09
C GLN A 149 24.81 14.60 6.77
N THR A 150 24.59 13.46 6.13
CA THR A 150 23.82 13.38 4.89
C THR A 150 22.34 13.72 5.14
N ALA A 151 21.71 13.14 6.16
CA ALA A 151 20.34 13.43 6.55
C ALA A 151 20.15 14.92 6.91
N GLU A 152 21.04 15.48 7.73
CA GLU A 152 21.02 16.90 8.09
C GLU A 152 21.19 17.81 6.86
N SER A 153 22.07 17.44 5.91
CA SER A 153 22.26 18.18 4.66
C SER A 153 21.02 18.15 3.77
N ILE A 154 20.33 17.01 3.67
CA ILE A 154 19.09 16.86 2.90
C ILE A 154 17.98 17.72 3.50
N ILE A 155 17.79 17.66 4.83
CA ILE A 155 16.75 18.43 5.52
C ILE A 155 17.02 19.94 5.39
N GLU A 156 18.27 20.37 5.58
CA GLU A 156 18.63 21.78 5.42
C GLU A 156 18.42 22.24 3.97
N GLY A 157 18.83 21.45 2.99
CA GLY A 157 18.59 21.76 1.57
C GLY A 157 17.09 21.90 1.25
N ARG A 158 16.26 21.03 1.81
CA ARG A 158 14.80 21.08 1.66
C ARG A 158 14.21 22.33 2.32
N LEU A 159 14.65 22.65 3.54
CA LEU A 159 14.22 23.82 4.29
C LEU A 159 14.54 25.12 3.53
N GLN A 160 15.78 25.24 3.03
CA GLN A 160 16.20 26.41 2.27
C GLN A 160 15.43 26.55 0.96
N SER A 161 15.17 25.45 0.26
CA SER A 161 14.35 25.45 -0.96
C SER A 161 12.93 25.94 -0.68
N LYS A 162 12.29 25.46 0.40
CA LYS A 162 10.94 25.88 0.80
C LYS A 162 10.89 27.36 1.23
N LYS A 163 11.88 27.83 1.99
CA LYS A 163 12.03 29.26 2.34
C LYS A 163 12.19 30.14 1.10
N LYS A 164 12.95 29.68 0.10
CA LYS A 164 13.13 30.39 -1.17
C LYS A 164 11.80 30.50 -1.93
N TYR A 165 11.07 29.39 -2.08
CA TYR A 165 9.75 29.42 -2.73
C TYR A 165 8.75 30.33 -1.99
N LEU A 166 8.81 30.34 -0.66
CA LEU A 166 7.96 31.21 0.16
C LEU A 166 8.25 32.69 -0.15
N ALA A 167 9.52 33.09 -0.12
CA ALA A 167 9.92 34.46 -0.44
C ALA A 167 9.51 34.87 -1.87
N GLN A 168 9.67 33.96 -2.85
CA GLN A 168 9.25 34.19 -4.23
C GLN A 168 7.73 34.39 -4.35
N ALA A 169 6.93 33.55 -3.68
CA ALA A 169 5.47 33.66 -3.71
C ALA A 169 4.99 34.97 -3.05
N GLU A 170 5.57 35.37 -1.93
CA GLU A 170 5.28 36.64 -1.26
C GLU A 170 5.64 37.86 -2.13
N GLN A 171 6.75 37.78 -2.86
CA GLN A 171 7.15 38.81 -3.82
C GLN A 171 6.20 38.88 -5.02
N LEU A 172 5.74 37.74 -5.55
CA LEU A 172 4.76 37.70 -6.64
C LEU A 172 3.42 38.31 -6.25
N VAL A 173 2.93 38.03 -5.04
CA VAL A 173 1.71 38.69 -4.51
C VAL A 173 1.89 40.21 -4.50
N THR A 174 3.05 40.70 -4.06
CA THR A 174 3.37 42.13 -4.05
C THR A 174 3.39 42.73 -5.47
N ILE A 175 3.97 42.03 -6.44
CA ILE A 175 4.01 42.46 -7.85
C ILE A 175 2.60 42.52 -8.45
N LEU A 176 1.82 41.45 -8.27
CA LEU A 176 0.45 41.36 -8.78
C LEU A 176 -0.45 42.44 -8.21
N TYR A 177 -0.36 42.68 -6.90
CA TYR A 177 -1.12 43.73 -6.22
C TYR A 177 -0.81 45.12 -6.81
N LYS A 178 0.48 45.44 -6.98
CA LYS A 178 0.90 46.72 -7.61
C LYS A 178 0.42 46.83 -9.05
N ALA A 179 0.58 45.77 -9.85
CA ALA A 179 0.18 45.76 -11.26
C ALA A 179 -1.33 45.94 -11.42
N TRP A 180 -2.13 45.30 -10.57
CA TRP A 180 -3.59 45.46 -10.53
C TRP A 180 -4.00 46.90 -10.25
N HIS A 181 -3.47 47.50 -9.17
CA HIS A 181 -3.82 48.87 -8.79
C HIS A 181 -3.35 49.95 -9.78
N ASN A 182 -2.27 49.67 -10.51
CA ASN A 182 -1.79 50.56 -11.56
C ASN A 182 -2.53 50.40 -12.89
N GLY A 183 -3.50 49.49 -12.99
CA GLY A 183 -4.20 49.17 -14.25
C GLY A 183 -3.31 48.47 -15.29
N GLY A 184 -2.19 47.88 -14.85
CA GLY A 184 -1.22 47.18 -15.70
C GLY A 184 -1.60 45.73 -16.04
N LEU A 185 -2.77 45.26 -15.58
CA LEU A 185 -3.28 43.91 -15.82
C LEU A 185 -4.62 43.98 -16.58
N ASP A 186 -4.67 43.38 -17.77
CA ASP A 186 -5.90 43.24 -18.56
C ASP A 186 -6.67 41.96 -18.17
N VAL A 187 -7.02 41.83 -16.90
CA VAL A 187 -7.76 40.67 -16.37
C VAL A 187 -9.06 41.13 -15.71
N THR A 188 -10.06 40.25 -15.71
CA THR A 188 -11.27 40.49 -14.92
C THR A 188 -10.93 40.38 -13.43
N LYS A 189 -11.68 41.11 -12.60
CA LYS A 189 -11.52 41.10 -11.15
C LYS A 189 -11.59 39.68 -10.58
N ASP A 190 -12.59 38.89 -11.00
CA ASP A 190 -12.75 37.51 -10.51
C ASP A 190 -11.53 36.63 -10.82
N LYS A 191 -10.91 36.81 -11.99
CA LYS A 191 -9.71 36.05 -12.38
C LYS A 191 -8.49 36.49 -11.60
N TYR A 192 -8.35 37.79 -11.32
CA TYR A 192 -7.31 38.31 -10.44
C TYR A 192 -7.48 37.76 -9.02
N ASP A 193 -8.68 37.89 -8.43
CA ASP A 193 -8.99 37.43 -7.08
C ASP A 193 -8.74 35.93 -6.94
N SER A 194 -9.15 35.12 -7.92
CA SER A 194 -8.89 33.67 -7.95
C SER A 194 -7.40 33.32 -7.98
N GLN A 195 -6.59 34.05 -8.74
CA GLN A 195 -5.13 33.84 -8.78
C GLN A 195 -4.45 34.29 -7.48
N LEU A 196 -4.89 35.40 -6.91
CA LEU A 196 -4.41 35.89 -5.62
C LEU A 196 -4.70 34.88 -4.51
N GLU A 197 -5.93 34.37 -4.46
CA GLU A 197 -6.34 33.35 -3.50
C GLU A 197 -5.51 32.05 -3.67
N GLN A 198 -5.22 31.64 -4.91
CA GLN A 198 -4.36 30.49 -5.18
C GLN A 198 -2.93 30.70 -4.62
N LEU A 199 -2.35 31.89 -4.79
CA LEU A 199 -1.04 32.23 -4.24
C LEU A 199 -1.05 32.32 -2.72
N GLU A 200 -2.08 32.91 -2.10
CA GLU A 200 -2.19 33.01 -0.65
C GLU A 200 -2.32 31.63 0.01
N ARG A 201 -3.10 30.72 -0.59
CA ARG A 201 -3.17 29.32 -0.16
C ARG A 201 -1.82 28.63 -0.27
N PHE A 202 -1.08 28.89 -1.36
CA PHE A 202 0.26 28.35 -1.56
C PHE A 202 1.29 28.90 -0.55
N ILE A 203 1.27 30.19 -0.26
CA ILE A 203 2.09 30.83 0.80
C ILE A 203 1.79 30.20 2.15
N THR A 204 0.51 30.01 2.48
CA THR A 204 0.08 29.41 3.74
C THR A 204 0.60 27.97 3.85
N ALA A 205 0.49 27.17 2.78
CA ALA A 205 1.04 25.82 2.73
C ALA A 205 2.58 25.81 2.91
N LEU A 206 3.30 26.69 2.23
CA LEU A 206 4.76 26.80 2.35
C LEU A 206 5.21 27.23 3.75
N ARG A 207 4.50 28.16 4.40
CA ARG A 207 4.75 28.53 5.80
C ARG A 207 4.56 27.33 6.72
N GLY A 208 3.50 26.56 6.52
CA GLY A 208 3.27 25.30 7.21
C GLY A 208 4.43 24.32 7.04
N ASP A 209 4.85 24.06 5.79
CA ASP A 209 5.99 23.19 5.48
C ASP A 209 7.29 23.66 6.17
N VAL A 210 7.59 24.96 6.12
CA VAL A 210 8.79 25.54 6.75
C VAL A 210 8.76 25.32 8.26
N VAL A 211 7.64 25.61 8.91
CA VAL A 211 7.48 25.40 10.36
C VAL A 211 7.66 23.92 10.70
N VAL A 212 6.98 23.01 10.00
CA VAL A 212 7.06 21.56 10.24
C VAL A 212 8.50 21.05 10.08
N ILE A 213 9.19 21.43 9.01
CA ILE A 213 10.59 21.01 8.78
C ILE A 213 11.51 21.55 9.89
N GLN A 214 11.29 22.78 10.35
CA GLN A 214 12.08 23.37 11.43
C GLN A 214 11.82 22.70 12.77
N THR A 215 10.56 22.49 13.15
CA THR A 215 10.18 21.93 14.44
C THR A 215 10.45 20.43 14.53
N SER A 216 10.29 19.71 13.41
CA SER A 216 10.48 18.25 13.33
C SER A 216 11.84 17.85 12.76
N ARG A 217 12.82 18.78 12.70
CA ARG A 217 14.15 18.52 12.10
C ARG A 217 14.83 17.27 12.66
N HIS A 218 14.82 17.10 13.98
CA HIS A 218 15.48 15.98 14.62
C HIS A 218 14.77 14.65 14.36
N GLU A 219 13.43 14.66 14.35
CA GLU A 219 12.62 13.48 14.04
C GLU A 219 12.81 13.06 12.57
N LEU A 220 12.73 14.02 11.64
CA LEU A 220 13.02 13.79 10.22
C LEU A 220 14.46 13.28 10.02
N GLY A 221 15.41 13.84 10.78
CA GLY A 221 16.81 13.42 10.76
C GLY A 221 16.99 11.99 11.23
N GLY A 222 16.33 11.62 12.35
CA GLY A 222 16.26 10.26 12.86
C GLY A 222 15.72 9.30 11.80
N ARG A 223 14.52 9.56 11.28
CA ARG A 223 13.88 8.70 10.27
C ARG A 223 14.70 8.57 8.97
N LEU A 224 15.36 9.65 8.52
CA LEU A 224 16.24 9.58 7.35
C LEU A 224 17.49 8.76 7.64
N MET A 225 18.09 8.93 8.82
CA MET A 225 19.23 8.09 9.23
C MET A 225 18.80 6.64 9.34
N ASP A 226 17.66 6.36 9.97
CA ASP A 226 17.10 5.02 10.06
C ASP A 226 16.97 4.47 8.65
N ASN A 227 16.30 5.17 7.73
CA ASN A 227 16.15 4.73 6.34
C ASN A 227 17.50 4.49 5.63
N MET A 228 18.51 5.33 5.87
CA MET A 228 19.85 5.16 5.28
C MET A 228 20.62 3.98 5.88
N ILE A 229 20.50 3.78 7.18
CA ILE A 229 21.08 2.63 7.90
C ILE A 229 20.36 1.37 7.43
N TRP A 230 19.03 1.39 7.36
CA TRP A 230 18.18 0.36 6.77
C TRP A 230 18.62 0.03 5.34
N GLU A 231 18.78 1.01 4.46
CA GLU A 231 19.25 0.79 3.08
C GLU A 231 20.66 0.17 2.99
N GLN A 232 21.50 0.34 4.01
CA GLN A 232 22.87 -0.21 4.06
C GLN A 232 22.96 -1.58 4.76
N ASP A 233 22.22 -1.77 5.85
CA ASP A 233 22.19 -3.00 6.65
C ASP A 233 21.28 -4.06 6.01
N LEU A 234 20.31 -3.67 5.18
CA LEU A 234 19.57 -4.58 4.30
C LEU A 234 20.53 -5.12 3.23
N GLN A 235 21.15 -6.23 3.59
CA GLN A 235 21.95 -7.07 2.73
C GLN A 235 21.25 -7.28 1.38
N ASN A 236 22.04 -7.32 0.31
CA ASN A 236 21.58 -7.67 -1.05
C ASN A 236 20.70 -8.94 -1.10
N THR A 237 20.72 -9.78 -0.07
CA THR A 237 19.99 -11.05 0.06
C THR A 237 18.47 -10.87 0.18
N ASP A 238 17.98 -9.97 1.05
CA ASP A 238 16.54 -9.73 1.20
C ASP A 238 15.95 -9.13 -0.06
N TRP A 239 16.62 -8.14 -0.64
CA TRP A 239 16.19 -7.57 -1.91
C TRP A 239 16.32 -8.55 -3.07
N ALA A 240 17.30 -9.46 -3.08
CA ALA A 240 17.35 -10.52 -4.08
C ALA A 240 16.15 -11.48 -3.96
N TYR A 241 15.79 -11.85 -2.73
CA TYR A 241 14.60 -12.66 -2.46
C TYR A 241 13.31 -11.94 -2.88
N LEU A 242 13.14 -10.69 -2.46
CA LEU A 242 11.96 -9.90 -2.81
C LEU A 242 11.90 -9.56 -4.29
N ASP A 243 13.02 -9.27 -4.93
CA ASP A 243 13.09 -9.07 -6.38
C ASP A 243 12.70 -10.36 -7.12
N LEU A 244 13.10 -11.53 -6.60
CA LEU A 244 12.64 -12.82 -7.14
C LEU A 244 11.12 -12.92 -7.05
N LEU A 245 10.51 -12.61 -5.90
CA LEU A 245 9.05 -12.63 -5.73
C LEU A 245 8.35 -11.59 -6.62
N ILE A 246 8.87 -10.36 -6.68
CA ILE A 246 8.34 -9.26 -7.49
C ILE A 246 8.42 -9.59 -8.98
N SER A 247 9.53 -10.20 -9.42
CA SER A 247 9.73 -10.61 -10.82
C SER A 247 8.72 -11.64 -11.31
N ARG A 248 8.05 -12.36 -10.39
CA ARG A 248 6.95 -13.27 -10.72
C ARG A 248 5.65 -12.56 -11.05
N TYR A 249 5.50 -11.29 -10.66
CA TYR A 249 4.32 -10.51 -11.00
C TYR A 249 4.44 -9.91 -12.40
N LYS A 250 3.29 -9.56 -12.99
CA LYS A 250 3.16 -9.10 -14.38
C LYS A 250 4.25 -8.09 -14.72
N THR A 251 4.92 -8.33 -15.85
CA THR A 251 5.88 -7.39 -16.42
C THR A 251 5.19 -6.04 -16.64
N PRO A 252 5.81 -4.91 -16.26
CA PRO A 252 5.19 -3.61 -16.36
C PRO A 252 4.75 -3.31 -17.80
N GLU A 253 3.75 -2.43 -17.92
CA GLU A 253 3.18 -2.02 -19.21
C GLU A 253 4.29 -1.57 -20.18
N GLY A 254 4.36 -2.18 -21.37
CA GLY A 254 5.38 -1.91 -22.39
C GLY A 254 6.48 -2.98 -22.56
N ALA A 255 6.47 -4.08 -21.80
CA ALA A 255 7.44 -5.17 -21.96
C ALA A 255 7.26 -5.94 -23.29
N LYS A 256 8.37 -6.17 -24.02
CA LYS A 256 8.38 -6.87 -25.33
C LYS A 256 8.45 -8.40 -25.25
N LEU A 257 8.74 -8.95 -24.07
CA LEU A 257 8.88 -10.39 -23.81
C LEU A 257 8.11 -10.74 -22.54
N SER A 258 7.25 -11.75 -22.61
CA SER A 258 6.63 -12.37 -21.43
C SER A 258 7.50 -13.51 -20.96
N LEU A 259 7.96 -13.47 -19.71
CA LEU A 259 8.74 -14.54 -19.08
C LEU A 259 7.85 -15.68 -18.54
N PHE A 260 6.53 -15.57 -18.72
CA PHE A 260 5.56 -16.44 -18.09
C PHE A 260 4.95 -17.42 -19.09
N ALA A 261 4.88 -18.69 -18.69
CA ALA A 261 4.19 -19.72 -19.44
C ALA A 261 2.72 -19.32 -19.67
N PRO A 262 2.17 -19.58 -20.87
CA PRO A 262 0.77 -19.35 -21.14
C PRO A 262 -0.08 -20.16 -20.15
N ARG A 263 -1.12 -19.53 -19.61
CA ARG A 263 -1.99 -20.15 -18.63
C ARG A 263 -2.88 -21.20 -19.32
N ASP A 264 -3.07 -22.36 -18.70
CA ASP A 264 -4.04 -23.37 -19.15
C ASP A 264 -5.46 -22.78 -19.10
N ALA A 265 -6.07 -22.62 -20.28
CA ALA A 265 -7.40 -22.04 -20.44
C ALA A 265 -8.49 -22.85 -19.72
N ASP A 266 -8.37 -24.18 -19.70
CA ASP A 266 -9.34 -25.04 -19.05
C ASP A 266 -9.22 -24.92 -17.52
N ALA A 267 -7.99 -24.86 -17.01
CA ALA A 267 -7.77 -24.62 -15.59
C ALA A 267 -8.32 -23.26 -15.15
N GLN A 268 -8.12 -22.20 -15.96
CA GLN A 268 -8.72 -20.88 -15.68
C GLN A 268 -10.25 -20.90 -15.68
N ALA A 269 -10.86 -21.59 -16.66
CA ALA A 269 -12.32 -21.71 -16.72
C ALA A 269 -12.87 -22.42 -15.47
N ARG A 270 -12.19 -23.49 -15.02
CA ARG A 270 -12.52 -24.19 -13.77
C ARG A 270 -12.35 -23.31 -12.55
N PHE A 271 -11.25 -22.56 -12.45
CA PHE A 271 -11.00 -21.61 -11.37
C PHE A 271 -12.09 -20.54 -11.31
N ARG A 272 -12.38 -19.88 -12.44
CA ARG A 272 -13.45 -18.88 -12.54
C ARG A 272 -14.78 -19.45 -12.06
N LYS A 273 -15.17 -20.63 -12.55
CA LYS A 273 -16.41 -21.29 -12.15
C LYS A 273 -16.46 -21.53 -10.63
N ARG A 274 -15.37 -22.01 -10.03
CA ARG A 274 -15.30 -22.22 -8.57
C ARG A 274 -15.45 -20.92 -7.80
N VAL A 275 -14.70 -19.87 -8.17
CA VAL A 275 -14.77 -18.56 -7.53
C VAL A 275 -16.19 -17.99 -7.63
N MET A 276 -16.78 -17.96 -8.82
CA MET A 276 -18.13 -17.41 -8.99
C MET A 276 -19.19 -18.18 -8.17
N ASN A 277 -19.06 -19.51 -8.07
CA ASN A 277 -19.93 -20.34 -7.25
C ASN A 277 -19.72 -20.10 -5.75
N ALA A 278 -18.46 -20.05 -5.28
CA ALA A 278 -18.14 -19.90 -3.87
C ALA A 278 -18.69 -18.60 -3.27
N TYR A 279 -18.74 -17.53 -4.09
CA TYR A 279 -19.25 -16.22 -3.70
C TYR A 279 -20.74 -16.01 -3.99
N ASP A 280 -21.48 -17.01 -4.47
CA ASP A 280 -22.85 -16.85 -4.99
C ASP A 280 -22.97 -15.65 -5.94
N ALA A 281 -21.96 -15.52 -6.82
CA ALA A 281 -21.77 -14.32 -7.64
C ALA A 281 -22.60 -14.34 -8.92
N VAL A 282 -23.10 -15.49 -9.37
CA VAL A 282 -23.89 -15.60 -10.61
C VAL A 282 -25.37 -15.43 -10.30
N HIS A 283 -26.04 -14.51 -11.00
CA HIS A 283 -27.49 -14.35 -10.96
C HIS A 283 -28.05 -14.03 -12.35
N LYS A 284 -28.74 -15.00 -12.96
CA LYS A 284 -29.24 -14.90 -14.35
C LYS A 284 -28.09 -14.55 -15.31
N ASP A 285 -28.27 -13.56 -16.17
CA ASP A 285 -27.26 -13.06 -17.12
C ASP A 285 -26.39 -11.95 -16.50
N SER A 286 -26.10 -12.04 -15.20
CA SER A 286 -25.31 -11.04 -14.50
C SER A 286 -24.44 -11.65 -13.40
N GLU A 287 -23.33 -10.98 -13.09
CA GLU A 287 -22.36 -11.43 -12.10
C GLU A 287 -22.06 -10.33 -11.07
N TRP A 288 -21.84 -10.72 -9.81
CA TRP A 288 -21.63 -9.83 -8.68
C TRP A 288 -20.19 -9.35 -8.60
N CYS A 289 -19.98 -8.04 -8.50
CA CYS A 289 -18.70 -7.46 -8.12
C CYS A 289 -18.66 -7.23 -6.60
N VAL A 290 -17.70 -7.84 -5.91
CA VAL A 290 -17.55 -7.70 -4.46
C VAL A 290 -17.17 -6.27 -4.05
N ILE A 291 -16.38 -5.56 -4.86
CA ILE A 291 -15.91 -4.20 -4.56
C ILE A 291 -17.01 -3.16 -4.83
N ALA A 292 -17.60 -3.17 -6.03
CA ALA A 292 -18.69 -2.25 -6.35
C ALA A 292 -19.96 -2.55 -5.53
N GLY A 293 -20.19 -3.83 -5.21
CA GLY A 293 -21.34 -4.29 -4.46
C GLY A 293 -22.64 -4.24 -5.27
N ARG A 294 -22.57 -4.62 -6.55
CA ARG A 294 -23.71 -4.72 -7.48
C ARG A 294 -23.43 -5.72 -8.61
N PHE A 295 -24.47 -6.07 -9.35
CA PHE A 295 -24.38 -6.94 -10.53
C PHE A 295 -23.97 -6.18 -11.79
N PHE A 296 -23.21 -6.84 -12.66
CA PHE A 296 -22.78 -6.36 -13.96
C PHE A 296 -22.93 -7.46 -15.01
N GLY A 297 -22.71 -7.13 -16.29
CA GLY A 297 -22.66 -8.13 -17.35
C GLY A 297 -21.51 -9.12 -17.13
N PRO A 298 -21.65 -10.41 -17.48
CA PRO A 298 -20.62 -11.42 -17.26
C PRO A 298 -19.27 -11.12 -17.93
N ARG A 299 -19.27 -10.27 -18.97
CA ARG A 299 -18.05 -9.85 -19.69
C ARG A 299 -17.19 -8.90 -18.87
N ASP A 300 -17.82 -8.10 -18.02
CA ASP A 300 -17.20 -7.03 -17.25
C ASP A 300 -16.72 -7.50 -15.88
N ILE A 301 -17.06 -8.75 -15.50
CA ILE A 301 -16.69 -9.35 -14.24
C ILE A 301 -15.63 -10.43 -14.44
N LYS A 302 -14.62 -10.38 -13.58
CA LYS A 302 -13.43 -11.22 -13.59
C LYS A 302 -13.34 -11.97 -12.28
N ALA A 303 -12.92 -13.24 -12.35
CA ALA A 303 -12.46 -13.96 -11.18
C ALA A 303 -10.97 -13.63 -11.03
N ALA A 304 -10.69 -12.49 -10.42
CA ALA A 304 -9.32 -12.01 -10.28
C ALA A 304 -8.59 -12.87 -9.25
N HIS A 305 -7.33 -13.22 -9.54
CA HIS A 305 -6.47 -13.87 -8.58
C HIS A 305 -5.95 -12.84 -7.58
N ILE A 306 -5.88 -13.21 -6.30
CA ILE A 306 -5.26 -12.37 -5.27
C ILE A 306 -3.75 -12.49 -5.38
N VAL A 307 -3.24 -13.73 -5.33
CA VAL A 307 -1.85 -14.08 -5.64
C VAL A 307 -1.79 -14.51 -7.08
N GLY A 308 -0.99 -13.82 -7.88
CA GLY A 308 -0.89 -14.06 -9.32
C GLY A 308 -0.45 -15.49 -9.64
N TYR A 309 -1.09 -16.10 -10.64
CA TYR A 309 -0.76 -17.45 -11.12
C TYR A 309 0.74 -17.64 -11.46
N ASN A 310 1.39 -16.55 -11.88
CA ASN A 310 2.80 -16.54 -12.27
C ASN A 310 3.78 -16.75 -11.10
N VAL A 311 3.31 -16.67 -9.85
CA VAL A 311 4.09 -17.06 -8.67
C VAL A 311 4.52 -18.53 -8.76
N GLY A 312 3.70 -19.38 -9.38
CA GLY A 312 3.97 -20.81 -9.48
C GLY A 312 3.59 -21.57 -8.20
N GLU A 313 3.00 -22.75 -8.36
CA GLU A 313 2.50 -23.54 -7.23
C GLU A 313 3.61 -24.01 -6.26
N PRO A 314 4.82 -24.41 -6.71
CA PRO A 314 5.93 -24.72 -5.79
C PRO A 314 6.29 -23.54 -4.88
N SER A 315 6.47 -22.34 -5.45
CA SER A 315 6.76 -21.14 -4.67
C SER A 315 5.58 -20.75 -3.78
N ALA A 316 4.34 -20.92 -4.24
CA ALA A 316 3.16 -20.68 -3.41
C ALA A 316 3.11 -21.64 -2.21
N ARG A 317 3.43 -22.92 -2.38
CA ARG A 317 3.53 -23.87 -1.25
C ARG A 317 4.64 -23.52 -0.29
N HIS A 318 5.78 -23.08 -0.79
CA HIS A 318 6.87 -22.61 0.05
C HIS A 318 6.43 -21.38 0.87
N LEU A 319 5.76 -20.41 0.24
CA LEU A 319 5.29 -19.18 0.90
C LEU A 319 4.17 -19.44 1.92
N PHE A 320 3.18 -20.25 1.56
CA PHE A 320 1.92 -20.38 2.31
C PHE A 320 1.77 -21.70 3.07
N GLY A 321 2.77 -22.58 3.01
CA GLY A 321 2.73 -23.93 3.54
C GLY A 321 1.92 -24.90 2.66
N PRO A 322 1.48 -26.04 3.19
CA PRO A 322 0.63 -26.97 2.43
C PRO A 322 -0.74 -26.35 2.08
N PRO A 323 -1.29 -26.63 0.89
CA PRO A 323 -2.61 -26.12 0.50
C PRO A 323 -3.71 -26.80 1.31
N SER A 324 -4.79 -26.07 1.57
CA SER A 324 -5.96 -26.59 2.28
C SER A 324 -6.81 -27.55 1.44
N ASP A 325 -6.61 -27.56 0.12
CA ASP A 325 -7.41 -28.33 -0.82
C ASP A 325 -6.56 -28.83 -2.01
N ASN A 326 -7.12 -29.76 -2.78
CA ASN A 326 -6.43 -30.42 -3.90
C ASN A 326 -6.20 -29.53 -5.12
N ASN A 327 -6.75 -28.31 -5.16
CA ASN A 327 -6.53 -27.37 -6.25
C ASN A 327 -5.23 -26.56 -6.07
N GLY A 328 -4.51 -26.76 -4.95
CA GLY A 328 -3.32 -25.98 -4.64
C GLY A 328 -3.64 -24.56 -4.17
N HIS A 329 -2.64 -23.72 -4.00
CA HIS A 329 -2.83 -22.33 -3.59
C HIS A 329 -3.38 -21.47 -4.73
N LEU A 330 -2.79 -21.58 -5.91
CA LEU A 330 -3.05 -20.62 -6.98
C LEU A 330 -4.44 -20.77 -7.57
N MET A 331 -4.95 -22.01 -7.65
CA MET A 331 -6.26 -22.32 -8.23
C MET A 331 -7.35 -22.58 -7.18
N SER A 332 -7.08 -22.32 -5.90
CA SER A 332 -8.10 -22.35 -4.84
C SER A 332 -9.06 -21.18 -4.99
N ASP A 333 -10.36 -21.41 -4.76
CA ASP A 333 -11.37 -20.34 -4.75
C ASP A 333 -11.09 -19.27 -3.68
N LYS A 334 -10.36 -19.63 -2.62
CA LYS A 334 -9.86 -18.71 -1.60
C LYS A 334 -8.83 -17.70 -2.11
N ASN A 335 -8.17 -18.00 -3.23
CA ASN A 335 -7.24 -17.10 -3.94
C ASN A 335 -7.95 -16.28 -5.03
N GLY A 336 -9.28 -16.32 -5.12
CA GLY A 336 -10.04 -15.59 -6.13
C GLY A 336 -11.04 -14.61 -5.54
N ILE A 337 -11.28 -13.49 -6.21
CA ILE A 337 -12.33 -12.53 -5.86
C ILE A 337 -13.07 -12.10 -7.14
N PRO A 338 -14.42 -12.20 -7.19
CA PRO A 338 -15.22 -11.59 -8.26
C PRO A 338 -15.12 -10.06 -8.22
N MET A 339 -14.53 -9.47 -9.25
CA MET A 339 -14.38 -8.02 -9.35
C MET A 339 -14.61 -7.51 -10.77
N TYR A 340 -14.93 -6.22 -10.87
CA TYR A 340 -15.09 -5.53 -12.15
C TYR A 340 -13.73 -5.41 -12.82
N ASP A 341 -13.69 -5.52 -14.15
CA ASP A 341 -12.46 -5.59 -14.93
C ASP A 341 -11.50 -4.40 -14.68
N LEU A 342 -12.02 -3.19 -14.52
CA LEU A 342 -11.25 -2.01 -14.16
C LEU A 342 -10.57 -2.15 -12.79
N TYR A 343 -11.25 -2.78 -11.82
CA TYR A 343 -10.68 -3.02 -10.50
C TYR A 343 -9.65 -4.14 -10.50
N GLU A 344 -9.86 -5.20 -11.29
CA GLU A 344 -8.84 -6.24 -11.51
C GLU A 344 -7.57 -5.60 -12.08
N LYS A 345 -7.70 -4.78 -13.12
CA LYS A 345 -6.58 -4.07 -13.72
C LYS A 345 -5.85 -3.21 -12.68
N ALA A 346 -6.58 -2.40 -11.91
CA ALA A 346 -5.97 -1.54 -10.90
C ALA A 346 -5.32 -2.33 -9.74
N PHE A 347 -5.87 -3.49 -9.37
CA PHE A 347 -5.28 -4.39 -8.37
C PHE A 347 -3.98 -5.04 -8.89
N ASP A 348 -4.00 -5.57 -10.13
CA ASP A 348 -2.84 -6.16 -10.81
C ASP A 348 -1.70 -5.14 -11.02
N ASP A 349 -2.04 -3.88 -11.31
CA ASP A 349 -1.10 -2.78 -11.53
C ASP A 349 -0.58 -2.17 -10.20
N ALA A 350 -0.88 -2.77 -9.05
CA ALA A 350 -0.54 -2.24 -7.72
C ALA A 350 -1.01 -0.78 -7.52
N ARG A 351 -2.23 -0.47 -7.97
CA ARG A 351 -2.92 0.81 -7.69
C ARG A 351 -3.99 0.65 -6.62
N LEU A 352 -4.42 -0.58 -6.35
CA LEU A 352 -5.35 -0.93 -5.28
C LEU A 352 -4.73 -1.97 -4.34
N VAL A 353 -5.09 -1.88 -3.07
CA VAL A 353 -4.90 -2.95 -2.09
C VAL A 353 -6.21 -3.24 -1.37
N ILE A 354 -6.31 -4.44 -0.83
CA ILE A 354 -7.44 -4.86 0.01
C ILE A 354 -6.87 -5.13 1.39
N ILE A 355 -7.36 -4.36 2.37
CA ILE A 355 -6.94 -4.41 3.77
C ILE A 355 -8.18 -4.70 4.63
N PRO A 356 -8.07 -5.18 5.87
CA PRO A 356 -9.21 -5.45 6.72
C PRO A 356 -9.87 -4.13 7.13
N GLU A 357 -11.11 -4.24 7.53
CA GLU A 357 -11.79 -3.15 8.21
C GLU A 357 -11.38 -3.15 9.69
N VAL A 358 -10.71 -2.10 10.14
CA VAL A 358 -10.31 -1.93 11.55
C VAL A 358 -11.43 -1.25 12.33
N GLN A 359 -11.79 -1.81 13.48
CA GLN A 359 -12.79 -1.26 14.39
C GLN A 359 -12.24 -0.06 15.19
N PRO A 360 -13.09 0.75 15.86
CA PRO A 360 -12.63 1.88 16.67
C PRO A 360 -11.66 1.50 17.80
N ASP A 361 -11.64 0.24 18.23
CA ASP A 361 -10.69 -0.30 19.22
C ASP A 361 -9.32 -0.66 18.62
N GLY A 362 -9.14 -0.49 17.31
CA GLY A 362 -7.91 -0.82 16.59
C GLY A 362 -7.77 -2.30 16.21
N ASN A 363 -8.79 -3.14 16.42
CA ASN A 363 -8.76 -4.55 16.05
C ASN A 363 -9.41 -4.80 14.68
N PRO A 364 -8.82 -5.66 13.82
CA PRO A 364 -9.41 -6.00 12.53
C PRO A 364 -10.72 -6.78 12.72
N ARG A 365 -11.78 -6.32 12.07
CA ARG A 365 -13.08 -7.00 12.06
C ARG A 365 -12.98 -8.24 11.18
N LYS A 366 -13.09 -9.41 11.79
CA LYS A 366 -12.94 -10.71 11.10
C LYS A 366 -13.84 -10.80 9.87
N GLY A 367 -13.23 -11.06 8.71
CA GLY A 367 -13.94 -11.24 7.44
C GLY A 367 -14.53 -9.96 6.84
N CYS A 368 -14.22 -8.79 7.38
CA CYS A 368 -14.59 -7.50 6.81
C CYS A 368 -13.34 -6.87 6.18
N TRP A 369 -13.49 -6.43 4.94
CA TRP A 369 -12.40 -5.99 4.08
C TRP A 369 -12.77 -4.66 3.44
N LYS A 370 -11.80 -3.80 3.17
CA LYS A 370 -11.97 -2.55 2.43
C LYS A 370 -10.90 -2.40 1.35
N VAL A 371 -11.26 -1.70 0.29
CA VAL A 371 -10.32 -1.31 -0.77
C VAL A 371 -9.64 -0.02 -0.39
N TYR A 372 -8.36 0.09 -0.67
CA TYR A 372 -7.61 1.33 -0.56
C TYR A 372 -6.92 1.65 -1.89
N CYS A 373 -7.08 2.89 -2.36
CA CYS A 373 -6.40 3.38 -3.55
C CYS A 373 -5.01 3.90 -3.17
N LEU A 374 -3.98 3.36 -3.81
CA LEU A 374 -2.58 3.75 -3.63
C LEU A 374 -2.18 4.91 -4.56
N ASP A 375 -2.95 5.15 -5.62
CA ASP A 375 -2.82 6.35 -6.42
C ASP A 375 -3.64 7.49 -5.83
N ASP A 376 -3.39 8.70 -6.33
CA ASP A 376 -4.09 9.89 -5.87
C ASP A 376 -5.59 9.80 -6.25
N PRO A 377 -6.50 9.70 -5.28
CA PRO A 377 -7.92 9.54 -5.56
C PRO A 377 -8.53 10.75 -6.30
N ASP A 378 -7.88 11.92 -6.28
CA ASP A 378 -8.32 13.13 -6.97
C ASP A 378 -8.00 13.14 -8.47
N THR A 379 -7.15 12.22 -8.92
CA THR A 379 -6.75 12.13 -10.33
C THR A 379 -7.72 11.33 -11.20
N HIS A 380 -8.74 10.72 -10.59
CA HIS A 380 -9.70 9.88 -11.30
C HIS A 380 -10.93 10.69 -11.72
N GLU A 381 -11.32 10.55 -12.99
CA GLU A 381 -12.59 11.09 -13.49
C GLU A 381 -13.76 10.32 -12.87
N GLU A 382 -14.84 11.03 -12.51
CA GLU A 382 -16.05 10.41 -11.99
C GLU A 382 -16.64 9.43 -13.01
N SER A 383 -17.02 8.24 -12.54
CA SER A 383 -17.67 7.22 -13.36
C SER A 383 -19.10 6.99 -12.90
N THR A 384 -20.04 7.06 -13.84
CA THR A 384 -21.44 6.73 -13.58
C THR A 384 -21.67 5.23 -13.40
N GLN A 385 -20.73 4.40 -13.85
CA GLN A 385 -20.86 2.94 -13.86
C GLN A 385 -20.20 2.25 -12.68
N VAL A 386 -19.22 2.86 -12.02
CA VAL A 386 -18.52 2.22 -10.92
C VAL A 386 -17.92 3.27 -10.00
N PRO A 387 -17.93 3.06 -8.67
CA PRO A 387 -17.17 3.89 -7.76
C PRO A 387 -15.69 3.94 -8.17
N VAL A 388 -15.13 5.15 -8.24
CA VAL A 388 -13.73 5.42 -8.60
C VAL A 388 -13.18 6.52 -7.69
N GLY A 389 -11.87 6.74 -7.71
CA GLY A 389 -11.22 7.79 -6.93
C GLY A 389 -11.61 7.75 -5.44
N ARG A 390 -12.14 8.87 -4.94
CA ARG A 390 -12.56 9.02 -3.54
C ARG A 390 -13.69 8.08 -3.12
N GLU A 391 -14.61 7.73 -4.02
CA GLU A 391 -15.72 6.83 -3.67
C GLU A 391 -15.29 5.36 -3.54
N LEU A 392 -14.21 5.00 -4.21
CA LEU A 392 -13.60 3.67 -4.14
C LEU A 392 -12.68 3.53 -2.92
N HIS A 393 -11.96 4.60 -2.60
CA HIS A 393 -11.01 4.63 -1.50
C HIS A 393 -11.70 4.44 -0.14
N GLY A 394 -11.27 3.43 0.62
CA GLY A 394 -11.84 3.07 1.92
C GLY A 394 -13.16 2.30 1.84
N ARG A 395 -13.62 1.93 0.65
CA ARG A 395 -14.91 1.25 0.46
C ARG A 395 -14.86 -0.19 0.98
N SER A 396 -15.79 -0.56 1.87
CA SER A 396 -15.95 -1.94 2.33
C SER A 396 -16.46 -2.86 1.21
N LEU A 397 -15.86 -4.04 1.11
CA LEU A 397 -16.25 -5.13 0.21
C LEU A 397 -17.62 -5.68 0.63
N LYS A 398 -18.49 -5.96 -0.34
CA LYS A 398 -19.83 -6.51 -0.12
C LYS A 398 -19.91 -7.95 -0.62
N PHE A 399 -19.89 -8.89 0.32
CA PHE A 399 -20.05 -10.32 0.04
C PHE A 399 -21.52 -10.73 0.02
N ARG A 400 -21.88 -11.72 -0.80
CA ARG A 400 -23.26 -12.23 -0.94
C ARG A 400 -23.61 -13.32 0.07
N ASN A 401 -22.60 -13.98 0.62
CA ASN A 401 -22.71 -15.07 1.58
C ASN A 401 -21.57 -14.96 2.61
N ASP A 402 -21.31 -16.01 3.40
CA ASP A 402 -20.25 -16.03 4.42
C ASP A 402 -18.87 -16.41 3.86
N PHE A 403 -18.76 -16.71 2.57
CA PHE A 403 -17.47 -17.03 1.96
C PHE A 403 -16.57 -15.79 1.92
N ARG A 404 -15.33 -15.95 2.38
CA ARG A 404 -14.29 -14.91 2.36
C ARG A 404 -13.03 -15.42 1.68
N PRO A 405 -12.30 -14.52 1.00
CA PRO A 405 -10.96 -14.84 0.52
C PRO A 405 -10.05 -15.18 1.70
N SER A 406 -8.96 -15.91 1.45
CA SER A 406 -7.99 -16.18 2.51
C SER A 406 -7.22 -14.92 2.86
N ALA A 407 -7.18 -14.59 4.15
CA ALA A 407 -6.44 -13.43 4.67
C ALA A 407 -4.95 -13.50 4.33
N ARG A 408 -4.36 -14.71 4.24
CA ARG A 408 -2.94 -14.87 3.90
C ARG A 408 -2.59 -14.40 2.49
N TYR A 409 -3.49 -14.65 1.54
CA TYR A 409 -3.32 -14.23 0.16
C TYR A 409 -3.47 -12.71 0.04
N LEU A 410 -4.44 -12.14 0.75
CA LEU A 410 -4.64 -10.69 0.80
C LEU A 410 -3.45 -9.97 1.43
N TYR A 411 -2.92 -10.50 2.54
CA TYR A 411 -1.73 -9.96 3.19
C TYR A 411 -0.51 -9.99 2.26
N PHE A 412 -0.26 -11.14 1.60
CA PHE A 412 0.84 -11.23 0.64
C PHE A 412 0.68 -10.25 -0.53
N ALA A 413 -0.52 -10.17 -1.12
CA ALA A 413 -0.79 -9.24 -2.22
C ALA A 413 -0.63 -7.77 -1.79
N PHE A 414 -1.05 -7.42 -0.57
CA PHE A 414 -0.77 -6.12 0.04
C PHE A 414 0.74 -5.87 0.08
N CYS A 415 1.51 -6.74 0.71
CA CYS A 415 2.95 -6.57 0.87
C CYS A 415 3.67 -6.41 -0.47
N ILE A 416 3.38 -7.31 -1.42
CA ILE A 416 4.00 -7.27 -2.75
C ILE A 416 3.60 -6.01 -3.52
N ASN A 417 2.37 -5.54 -3.43
CA ASN A 417 1.96 -4.31 -4.10
C ASN A 417 2.68 -3.07 -3.54
N ILE A 418 2.88 -2.99 -2.22
CA ILE A 418 3.68 -1.91 -1.61
C ILE A 418 5.14 -1.97 -2.10
N LEU A 419 5.76 -3.15 -2.01
CA LEU A 419 7.16 -3.34 -2.43
C LEU A 419 7.36 -3.08 -3.92
N ARG A 420 6.42 -3.48 -4.79
CA ARG A 420 6.45 -3.18 -6.23
C ARG A 420 6.52 -1.68 -6.47
N ARG A 421 5.70 -0.91 -5.77
CA ARG A 421 5.67 0.55 -5.93
C ARG A 421 6.93 1.21 -5.40
N GLN A 422 7.43 0.76 -4.25
CA GLN A 422 8.70 1.20 -3.69
C GLN A 422 9.86 0.91 -4.66
N ARG A 423 9.95 -0.33 -5.16
CA ARG A 423 10.99 -0.78 -6.07
C ARG A 423 11.02 0.02 -7.37
N HIS A 424 9.84 0.32 -7.92
CA HIS A 424 9.68 1.15 -9.12
C HIS A 424 9.63 2.65 -8.85
N LYS A 425 9.82 3.10 -7.60
CA LYS A 425 9.79 4.51 -7.17
C LYS A 425 8.55 5.25 -7.67
N VAL A 426 7.38 4.59 -7.63
CA VAL A 426 6.11 5.17 -8.08
C VAL A 426 5.84 6.45 -7.30
N PRO A 427 5.51 7.59 -7.94
CA PRO A 427 5.30 8.84 -7.22
C PRO A 427 4.27 8.69 -6.09
N GLY A 428 4.65 9.05 -4.86
CA GLY A 428 3.79 8.92 -3.68
C GLY A 428 3.97 7.61 -2.91
N TRP A 429 4.80 6.66 -3.37
CA TRP A 429 4.91 5.32 -2.78
C TRP A 429 5.20 5.29 -1.27
N TRP A 430 5.94 6.28 -0.79
CA TRP A 430 6.29 6.41 0.64
C TRP A 430 5.06 6.58 1.54
N ARG A 431 3.91 6.99 0.99
CA ARG A 431 2.64 7.10 1.73
C ARG A 431 1.95 5.76 1.91
N ASP A 432 2.21 4.81 1.02
CA ASP A 432 1.54 3.52 1.00
C ASP A 432 1.96 2.65 2.20
N VAL A 433 3.09 2.96 2.83
CA VAL A 433 3.53 2.34 4.09
C VAL A 433 2.71 2.83 5.28
N PHE A 434 2.09 4.01 5.19
CA PHE A 434 1.36 4.68 6.28
C PHE A 434 -0.17 4.53 6.17
N LEU A 435 -0.65 3.53 5.47
CA LEU A 435 -2.06 3.20 5.36
C LEU A 435 -2.60 2.85 6.76
N GLU A 436 -3.16 3.86 7.43
CA GLU A 436 -3.69 3.87 8.83
C GLU A 436 -2.76 4.37 9.95
N GLY A 437 -1.68 5.08 9.59
CA GLY A 437 -0.83 5.80 10.55
C GLY A 437 0.50 5.08 10.85
N PRO A 438 1.40 5.72 11.62
CA PRO A 438 2.71 5.16 11.92
C PRO A 438 2.60 3.90 12.80
N GLY A 439 3.17 2.79 12.33
CA GLY A 439 3.58 1.67 13.19
C GLY A 439 2.58 0.53 13.40
N LYS A 440 1.41 0.53 12.77
CA LYS A 440 0.47 -0.62 12.85
C LYS A 440 0.19 -1.18 11.46
N VAL A 441 1.23 -1.73 10.84
CA VAL A 441 1.05 -2.62 9.67
C VAL A 441 0.00 -3.65 10.08
N TRP A 442 -1.01 -3.86 9.24
CA TRP A 442 -2.05 -4.88 9.48
C TRP A 442 -1.44 -6.28 9.34
N ALA A 443 -0.68 -6.60 10.36
CA ALA A 443 0.13 -7.78 10.50
C ALA A 443 -0.23 -8.24 11.91
N THR A 444 -1.39 -8.89 12.04
CA THR A 444 -1.61 -9.70 13.24
C THR A 444 -0.62 -10.86 13.16
N PRO A 445 0.16 -11.15 14.22
CA PRO A 445 0.99 -12.34 14.27
C PRO A 445 0.19 -13.58 13.90
N GLY A 446 0.70 -14.42 13.00
CA GLY A 446 -0.01 -15.61 12.57
C GLY A 446 0.66 -16.34 11.41
N THR A 447 0.26 -17.58 11.19
CA THR A 447 0.77 -18.50 10.15
C THR A 447 0.26 -18.14 8.75
N TYR A 448 0.31 -16.86 8.39
CA TYR A 448 -0.07 -16.37 7.06
C TYR A 448 0.97 -16.77 6.02
N LEU A 449 2.25 -16.59 6.38
CA LEU A 449 3.42 -16.89 5.57
C LEU A 449 4.39 -17.72 6.40
N ARG A 450 5.35 -18.38 5.75
CA ARG A 450 6.54 -18.88 6.46
C ARG A 450 7.21 -17.74 7.24
N THR A 451 7.74 -18.09 8.40
CA THR A 451 8.34 -17.15 9.37
C THR A 451 9.43 -16.31 8.73
N SER A 452 10.33 -16.91 7.97
CA SER A 452 11.40 -16.23 7.23
C SER A 452 10.90 -15.19 6.23
N THR A 453 9.93 -15.55 5.39
CA THR A 453 9.30 -14.64 4.43
C THR A 453 8.65 -13.49 5.17
N LEU A 454 7.94 -13.79 6.26
CA LEU A 454 7.28 -12.80 7.08
C LEU A 454 8.28 -11.83 7.73
N ARG A 455 9.42 -12.34 8.24
CA ARG A 455 10.54 -11.55 8.77
C ARG A 455 11.06 -10.60 7.70
N ARG A 456 11.43 -11.12 6.52
CA ARG A 456 11.92 -10.30 5.40
C ARG A 456 10.92 -9.22 4.98
N LEU A 457 9.63 -9.55 4.91
CA LEU A 457 8.58 -8.55 4.61
C LEU A 457 8.40 -7.52 5.72
N ALA A 458 8.48 -7.93 6.98
CA ALA A 458 8.36 -7.06 8.15
C ALA A 458 9.52 -6.06 8.24
N HIS A 459 10.75 -6.51 7.96
CA HIS A 459 11.92 -5.62 7.86
C HIS A 459 11.70 -4.56 6.77
N GLN A 460 11.22 -4.98 5.61
CA GLN A 460 11.22 -4.15 4.40
C GLN A 460 10.04 -3.18 4.32
N ILE A 461 8.85 -3.61 4.79
CA ILE A 461 7.63 -2.81 4.74
C ILE A 461 7.35 -2.15 6.09
N GLY A 462 7.58 -2.89 7.18
CA GLY A 462 7.29 -2.42 8.53
C GLY A 462 8.38 -1.53 9.12
N HIS A 463 9.59 -1.54 8.54
CA HIS A 463 10.79 -0.93 9.14
C HIS A 463 10.99 -1.37 10.60
N MET A 464 10.61 -2.61 10.91
CA MET A 464 10.61 -3.17 12.26
C MET A 464 12.02 -3.62 12.63
N THR A 465 12.47 -3.35 13.85
CA THR A 465 13.75 -3.86 14.36
C THR A 465 13.75 -5.39 14.46
N GLU A 466 14.93 -6.01 14.59
CA GLU A 466 15.04 -7.47 14.72
C GLU A 466 14.20 -7.99 15.91
N GLU A 467 14.18 -7.25 17.02
CA GLU A 467 13.38 -7.59 18.20
C GLU A 467 11.88 -7.51 17.92
N GLU A 468 11.43 -6.44 17.25
CA GLU A 468 10.03 -6.27 16.84
C GLU A 468 9.61 -7.34 15.83
N VAL A 469 10.52 -7.76 14.96
CA VAL A 469 10.28 -8.81 13.97
C VAL A 469 10.17 -10.17 14.63
N VAL A 470 11.00 -10.46 15.63
CA VAL A 470 10.88 -11.68 16.44
C VAL A 470 9.56 -11.69 17.22
N GLU A 471 9.13 -10.55 17.76
CA GLU A 471 7.81 -10.45 18.40
C GLU A 471 6.67 -10.67 17.39
N PHE A 472 6.81 -10.12 16.19
CA PHE A 472 5.77 -10.16 15.16
C PHE A 472 5.65 -11.51 14.45
N ALA A 473 6.77 -12.08 14.00
CA ALA A 473 6.83 -13.31 13.20
C ALA A 473 7.14 -14.57 14.03
N GLY A 474 7.62 -14.40 15.25
CA GLY A 474 8.15 -15.48 16.08
C GLY A 474 9.67 -15.62 15.96
N PRO A 475 10.30 -16.44 16.84
CA PRO A 475 11.71 -16.74 16.74
C PRO A 475 12.01 -17.46 15.42
N ALA A 476 13.14 -17.15 14.80
CA ALA A 476 13.66 -17.95 13.71
C ALA A 476 14.10 -19.31 14.26
N ASP A 477 13.55 -20.38 13.69
CA ASP A 477 14.14 -21.69 13.86
C ASP A 477 15.39 -21.72 12.96
N ALA A 478 16.59 -21.69 13.57
CA ALA A 478 17.85 -21.61 12.84
C ALA A 478 18.04 -22.77 11.84
N ASP A 479 17.44 -23.92 12.13
CA ASP A 479 17.42 -25.07 11.22
C ASP A 479 16.52 -24.84 9.99
N GLU A 480 15.49 -23.99 10.08
CA GLU A 480 14.61 -23.65 8.96
C GLU A 480 15.27 -22.64 8.00
N GLU A 481 16.01 -21.64 8.50
CA GLU A 481 16.63 -20.61 7.65
C GLU A 481 17.73 -21.18 6.72
N GLU A 482 18.54 -22.13 7.18
CA GLU A 482 19.58 -22.77 6.34
C GLU A 482 18.99 -23.68 5.26
N GLU A 483 17.90 -24.40 5.54
CA GLU A 483 17.22 -25.25 4.56
C GLU A 483 16.50 -24.40 3.47
N GLU A 484 16.01 -23.23 3.83
CA GLU A 484 15.25 -22.34 2.95
C GLU A 484 16.06 -21.74 1.79
N ASP A 485 17.28 -21.27 2.08
CA ASP A 485 18.16 -20.72 1.04
C ASP A 485 18.49 -21.80 -0.02
N VAL A 486 18.56 -23.07 0.39
CA VAL A 486 18.79 -24.21 -0.51
C VAL A 486 17.52 -24.57 -1.30
N GLU A 487 16.37 -24.75 -0.63
CA GLU A 487 15.10 -25.11 -1.29
C GLU A 487 14.67 -24.10 -2.37
N MET A 488 14.93 -22.83 -2.13
CA MET A 488 14.53 -21.77 -3.05
C MET A 488 15.44 -21.71 -4.28
N LEU A 489 16.74 -21.92 -4.10
CA LEU A 489 17.69 -22.05 -5.21
C LEU A 489 17.31 -23.24 -6.10
N ASP A 490 16.90 -24.36 -5.49
CA ASP A 490 16.43 -25.55 -6.22
C ASP A 490 15.12 -25.28 -6.96
N ALA A 491 14.13 -24.65 -6.32
CA ALA A 491 12.88 -24.26 -6.97
C ALA A 491 13.11 -23.27 -8.13
N GLN A 492 14.12 -22.41 -8.02
CA GLN A 492 14.53 -21.50 -9.08
C GLN A 492 15.23 -22.24 -10.23
N ALA A 493 16.12 -23.19 -9.91
CA ALA A 493 16.78 -24.04 -10.89
C ALA A 493 15.74 -24.84 -11.69
N ASP A 494 14.77 -25.47 -11.03
CA ASP A 494 13.69 -26.22 -11.66
C ASP A 494 12.84 -25.35 -12.59
N LEU A 495 12.58 -24.10 -12.21
CA LEU A 495 11.75 -23.21 -13.00
C LEU A 495 12.51 -22.62 -14.20
N VAL A 496 13.79 -22.29 -14.05
CA VAL A 496 14.67 -21.94 -15.17
C VAL A 496 14.80 -23.12 -16.13
N LEU A 497 14.93 -24.34 -15.60
CA LEU A 497 14.98 -25.58 -16.38
C LEU A 497 13.66 -25.80 -17.14
N ALA A 498 12.51 -25.61 -16.48
CA ALA A 498 11.19 -25.72 -17.11
C ALA A 498 10.99 -24.68 -18.22
N ALA A 499 11.39 -23.43 -18.00
CA ALA A 499 11.33 -22.37 -19.01
C ALA A 499 12.27 -22.66 -20.20
N TYR A 500 13.43 -23.27 -19.96
CA TYR A 500 14.38 -23.68 -21.00
C TYR A 500 13.85 -24.86 -21.82
N LEU A 501 13.23 -25.85 -21.18
CA LEU A 501 12.65 -27.02 -21.84
C LEU A 501 11.41 -26.65 -22.68
N ASP A 502 10.62 -25.67 -22.24
CA ASP A 502 9.44 -25.19 -22.99
C ASP A 502 9.83 -24.48 -24.30
N GLN A 503 11.00 -23.83 -24.34
CA GLN A 503 11.56 -23.23 -25.56
C GLN A 503 12.01 -24.27 -26.61
N GLY A 504 12.20 -25.53 -26.20
CA GLY A 504 12.58 -26.63 -27.08
C GLY A 504 11.40 -27.38 -27.71
N SER A 505 10.15 -27.05 -27.34
CA SER A 505 8.97 -27.69 -27.90
C SER A 505 8.66 -27.08 -29.28
N PRO A 506 8.80 -27.85 -30.39
CA PRO A 506 8.44 -27.34 -31.70
C PRO A 506 6.93 -27.16 -31.73
N THR A 507 6.48 -25.92 -31.63
CA THR A 507 5.06 -25.59 -31.83
C THR A 507 4.68 -26.07 -33.22
N PRO A 508 3.60 -26.85 -33.41
CA PRO A 508 3.13 -27.21 -34.75
C PRO A 508 2.73 -25.91 -35.43
N ALA A 509 3.45 -25.54 -36.49
CA ALA A 509 3.08 -24.45 -37.37
C ALA A 509 1.70 -24.74 -37.97
N THR A 510 0.64 -24.26 -37.33
CA THR A 510 -0.69 -24.17 -37.94
C THR A 510 -0.68 -22.97 -38.87
N HIS A 511 -0.15 -23.21 -40.07
CA HIS A 511 -0.24 -22.31 -41.21
C HIS A 511 -1.73 -22.17 -41.59
N LYS A 512 -2.41 -21.16 -41.04
CA LYS A 512 -3.71 -20.72 -41.59
C LYS A 512 -3.43 -20.07 -42.94
N GLY A 513 -3.86 -20.75 -44.00
CA GLY A 513 -3.83 -20.22 -45.37
C GLY A 513 -4.61 -18.91 -45.45
N GLN A 514 -3.88 -17.81 -45.65
CA GLN A 514 -4.45 -16.61 -46.23
C GLN A 514 -4.79 -16.92 -47.68
N ARG A 515 -6.09 -16.94 -48.02
CA ARG A 515 -6.53 -16.81 -49.40
C ARG A 515 -6.24 -15.38 -49.83
N LEU A 516 -5.33 -15.22 -50.79
CA LEU A 516 -5.11 -13.97 -51.51
C LEU A 516 -6.37 -13.56 -52.27
N PRO A 517 -6.62 -12.25 -52.46
CA PRO A 517 -7.73 -11.77 -53.26
C PRO A 517 -7.50 -12.16 -54.73
N ARG A 518 -8.52 -12.74 -55.34
CA ARG A 518 -8.55 -13.11 -56.75
C ARG A 518 -8.60 -11.81 -57.56
N ASP A 519 -7.52 -11.56 -58.29
CA ASP A 519 -7.38 -10.42 -59.20
C ASP A 519 -8.38 -10.58 -60.35
N GLU A 520 -9.24 -9.58 -60.52
CA GLU A 520 -10.05 -9.38 -61.72
C GLU A 520 -9.23 -8.53 -62.69
N ARG A 521 -8.83 -9.10 -63.84
CA ARG A 521 -9.08 -8.53 -65.19
C ARG A 521 -8.33 -9.22 -66.35
N TYR A 522 -9.03 -9.19 -67.50
CA TYR A 522 -8.64 -9.44 -68.91
C TYR A 522 -8.37 -10.89 -69.33
N ASP A 523 -9.35 -11.54 -69.98
CA ASP A 523 -9.70 -11.37 -71.42
C ASP A 523 -11.23 -11.50 -71.62
#